data_AF-A0A2I9CV46-F1
#
_entry.id   AF-A0A2I9CV46-F1
#
_cell.length_a   1.000
_cell.length_b   1.000
_cell.length_c   1.000
_cell.angle_alpha   90.00
_cell.angle_beta   90.00
_cell.angle_gamma   90.00
#
_symmetry.space_group_name_H-M   'P 1'
#
loop_
_entity.id
_entity.type
_entity.pdbx_description
1 polymer ?
#
loop_
_entity_poly.entity_id
_entity_poly.type
_entity_poly.pdbx_seq_one_letter_code
_entity_poly.pdbx_strand_id
1 'polypeptide(L)' 'MTPRPQVHYTEVRGDQAEDALRVFLNALPALPGFLGAELLVSPAQPGLALVASRWAGQAPPLPLPAGARAWVFEVLEAR' A
#
# COMPACT_ATOMS: atom_id res chain seq x y z
N MET A 1 -13.61 11.42 18.71
CA MET A 1 -13.92 10.32 17.78
C MET A 1 -12.61 9.63 17.46
N THR A 2 -12.47 8.34 17.74
CA THR A 2 -11.25 7.61 17.35
C THR A 2 -11.24 7.46 15.83
N PRO A 3 -10.14 7.80 15.12
CA PRO A 3 -10.09 7.64 13.66
C PRO A 3 -10.25 6.17 13.29
N ARG A 4 -10.98 5.89 12.20
CA ARG A 4 -11.14 4.53 11.69
C ARG A 4 -9.82 4.03 11.12
N PRO A 5 -9.48 2.74 11.28
CA PRO A 5 -8.35 2.14 10.58
C PRO A 5 -8.49 2.33 9.07
N GLN A 6 -7.37 2.48 8.37
CA GLN A 6 -7.35 2.64 6.92
C GLN A 6 -6.55 1.55 6.22
N VAL A 7 -6.97 1.24 5.00
CA VAL A 7 -6.20 0.44 4.04
C VAL A 7 -5.77 1.34 2.90
N HIS A 8 -4.50 1.28 2.54
CA HIS A 8 -3.94 1.98 1.40
C HIS A 8 -3.43 0.99 0.37
N TYR A 9 -3.86 1.17 -0.87
CA TYR A 9 -3.41 0.41 -2.02
C TYR A 9 -2.49 1.26 -2.89
N THR A 10 -1.39 0.69 -3.36
CA THR A 10 -0.49 1.31 -4.34
C THR A 10 -0.23 0.33 -5.46
N GLU A 11 -0.50 0.72 -6.70
CA GLU A 11 -0.29 -0.07 -7.91
C GLU A 11 0.81 0.57 -8.76
N VAL A 12 1.71 -0.25 -9.29
CA VAL A 12 2.69 0.13 -10.32
C VAL A 12 2.62 -0.89 -11.46
N ARG A 13 2.89 -0.44 -12.68
CA ARG A 13 2.96 -1.28 -13.88
C ARG A 13 4.31 -1.17 -14.57
N GLY A 14 4.71 -2.23 -15.26
CA GLY A 14 5.92 -2.33 -16.06
C GLY A 14 6.98 -3.24 -15.43
N ASP A 15 8.10 -3.38 -16.13
CA ASP A 15 9.12 -4.39 -15.83
C ASP A 15 9.79 -4.21 -14.46
N GLN A 16 9.77 -2.98 -13.91
CA GLN A 16 10.34 -2.66 -12.60
C GLN A 16 9.28 -2.47 -11.50
N ALA A 17 8.02 -2.84 -11.76
CA ALA A 17 6.93 -2.60 -10.81
C ALA A 17 7.15 -3.29 -9.46
N GLU A 18 7.65 -4.53 -9.48
CA GLU A 18 7.93 -5.29 -8.27
C GLU A 18 9.04 -4.64 -7.43
N ASP A 19 10.17 -4.31 -8.05
CA ASP A 19 11.31 -3.69 -7.37
C ASP A 19 10.96 -2.31 -6.79
N ALA A 20 10.26 -1.48 -7.57
CA ALA A 20 9.81 -0.17 -7.12
C ALA A 20 8.89 -0.27 -5.90
N LEU A 21 7.94 -1.21 -5.91
CA LEU A 21 7.04 -1.42 -4.78
C LEU A 21 7.69 -2.13 -3.60
N ARG A 22 8.73 -2.93 -3.82
CA ARG A 22 9.54 -3.54 -2.75
C ARG A 22 10.30 -2.47 -1.96
N VAL A 23 10.90 -1.50 -2.65
CA VAL A 23 11.54 -0.34 -1.99
C VAL A 23 10.51 0.47 -1.20
N PHE A 24 9.35 0.75 -1.79
CA PHE A 24 8.26 1.43 -1.11
C PHE A 24 7.79 0.69 0.14
N LEU A 25 7.56 -0.63 0.03
CA LEU A 25 7.14 -1.50 1.13
C LEU A 25 8.12 -1.42 2.30
N ASN A 26 9.43 -1.45 2.03
CA ASN A 26 10.48 -1.42 3.05
C ASN A 26 10.49 -0.12 3.88
N ALA A 27 9.92 0.97 3.36
CA ALA A 27 9.84 2.25 4.08
C ALA A 27 8.63 2.32 5.04
N LEU A 28 7.59 1.51 4.83
CA LEU A 28 6.33 1.63 5.57
C LEU A 28 6.42 1.33 7.08
N PRO A 29 7.18 0.32 7.54
CA PRO A 29 7.23 -0.02 8.97
C PRO A 29 7.75 1.09 9.89
N ALA A 30 8.49 2.06 9.35
CA ALA A 30 9.00 3.19 10.11
C ALA A 30 7.94 4.28 10.35
N LEU A 31 6.78 4.18 9.72
CA LEU A 31 5.75 5.22 9.75
C LEU A 31 4.75 5.01 10.90
N PRO A 32 4.29 6.08 11.55
CA PRO A 32 3.38 5.98 12.68
C PRO A 32 2.04 5.35 12.26
N GLY A 33 1.57 4.41 13.08
CA GLY A 33 0.30 3.73 12.87
C GLY A 33 0.32 2.61 11.82
N PHE A 34 1.49 2.24 11.26
CA PHE A 34 1.61 1.07 10.39
C PHE A 34 1.27 -0.22 11.14
N LEU A 35 0.41 -1.06 10.55
CA LEU A 35 0.00 -2.34 11.12
C LEU A 35 0.53 -3.55 10.34
N GLY A 36 0.87 -3.37 9.07
CA GLY A 36 1.30 -4.45 8.19
C GLY A 36 1.02 -4.12 6.73
N ALA A 37 1.64 -4.87 5.83
CA ALA A 37 1.41 -4.74 4.40
C ALA A 37 1.81 -6.01 3.66
N GLU A 38 1.21 -6.20 2.49
CA GLU A 38 1.55 -7.25 1.54
C GLU A 38 2.02 -6.64 0.22
N LEU A 39 3.08 -7.22 -0.38
CA LEU A 39 3.42 -7.01 -1.79
C LEU A 39 2.80 -8.14 -2.62
N LEU A 40 2.04 -7.77 -3.63
CA LEU A 40 1.19 -8.64 -4.42
C LEU A 40 1.53 -8.48 -5.91
N VAL A 41 1.43 -9.58 -6.65
CA VAL A 41 1.46 -9.60 -8.11
C VAL A 41 0.18 -10.25 -8.62
N SER A 42 -0.24 -9.92 -9.83
CA SER A 42 -1.46 -10.46 -10.43
C SER A 42 -1.12 -11.44 -11.56
N PRO A 43 -1.35 -12.76 -11.39
CA PRO A 43 -1.18 -13.72 -12.48
C PRO A 43 -2.06 -13.42 -13.70
N ALA A 44 -3.22 -12.79 -13.48
CA ALA A 44 -4.14 -12.38 -14.54
C ALA A 44 -3.75 -11.05 -15.21
N GLN A 45 -2.79 -10.31 -14.64
CA GLN A 45 -2.31 -9.03 -15.19
C GLN A 45 -0.77 -8.97 -15.09
N PRO A 46 -0.05 -9.63 -16.03
CA PRO A 46 1.41 -9.59 -16.06
C PRO A 46 1.95 -8.16 -16.09
N GLY A 47 3.03 -7.92 -15.33
CA GLY A 47 3.63 -6.60 -15.20
C GLY A 47 2.90 -5.65 -14.26
N LEU A 48 1.86 -6.09 -13.55
CA LEU A 48 1.26 -5.35 -12.42
C LEU A 48 1.80 -5.87 -11.09
N ALA A 49 2.23 -4.94 -10.24
CA ALA A 49 2.49 -5.18 -8.84
C ALA A 49 1.66 -4.20 -7.98
N LEU A 50 1.32 -4.62 -6.77
CA LEU A 50 0.50 -3.86 -5.84
C LEU A 50 0.95 -4.04 -4.39
N VAL A 51 0.97 -2.96 -3.62
CA VAL A 51 1.11 -3.01 -2.16
C VAL A 51 -0.24 -2.71 -1.52
N ALA A 52 -0.71 -3.60 -0.65
CA ALA A 52 -1.82 -3.35 0.26
C ALA A 52 -1.24 -3.10 1.66
N SER A 53 -1.52 -1.95 2.28
CA SER A 53 -0.97 -1.57 3.58
C SER A 53 -2.09 -1.18 4.55
N ARG A 54 -1.95 -1.57 5.82
CA ARG A 54 -2.93 -1.37 6.88
C ARG A 54 -2.42 -0.37 7.91
N TRP A 55 -3.31 0.50 8.37
CA TRP A 55 -3.02 1.61 9.27
C TRP A 55 -4.02 1.66 10.42
N ALA A 56 -3.54 1.91 11.64
CA ALA A 56 -4.36 1.98 12.86
C ALA A 56 -5.36 3.16 12.86
N GLY A 57 -5.09 4.17 12.04
CA GLY A 57 -5.95 5.33 11.81
C GLY A 57 -5.71 5.87 10.41
N GLN A 58 -5.63 7.19 10.28
CA GLN A 58 -5.31 7.82 9.00
C GLN A 58 -3.92 7.41 8.52
N ALA A 59 -3.81 6.93 7.28
CA ALA A 59 -2.53 6.71 6.64
C ALA A 59 -1.81 8.07 6.49
N PRO A 60 -0.53 8.19 6.88
CA PRO A 60 0.22 9.43 6.68
C PRO A 60 0.39 9.71 5.17
N PRO A 61 0.82 10.91 4.77
CA PRO A 61 1.26 11.13 3.39
C PRO A 61 2.38 10.15 3.02
N LEU A 62 2.16 9.35 1.97
CA LEU A 62 3.11 8.32 1.54
C LEU A 62 3.87 8.79 0.30
N PRO A 63 5.22 8.68 0.27
CA PRO A 63 6.00 9.01 -0.91
C PRO A 63 5.84 7.91 -1.96
N LEU A 64 4.84 8.08 -2.84
CA LEU A 64 4.52 7.09 -3.85
C LEU A 64 5.65 6.97 -4.89
N PRO A 65 5.97 5.75 -5.37
CA PRO A 65 6.86 5.57 -6.51
C PRO A 65 6.38 6.30 -7.75
N ALA A 66 7.31 6.65 -8.64
CA ALA A 66 6.96 7.28 -9.92
C ALA A 66 5.99 6.39 -10.72
N GLY A 67 4.95 7.01 -11.30
CA GLY A 67 3.93 6.31 -12.08
C GLY A 67 2.94 5.48 -11.27
N ALA A 68 3.03 5.50 -9.94
CA ALA A 68 2.11 4.77 -9.09
C ALA A 68 0.70 5.37 -9.10
N ARG A 69 -0.31 4.50 -9.01
CA ARG A 69 -1.68 4.87 -8.67
C ARG A 69 -1.97 4.40 -7.26
N ALA A 70 -2.72 5.19 -6.50
CA ALA A 70 -2.99 4.87 -5.10
C ALA A 70 -4.38 5.28 -4.65
N TRP A 71 -4.90 4.55 -3.67
CA TRP A 71 -6.22 4.76 -3.08
C TRP A 71 -6.18 4.46 -1.58
N VAL A 72 -7.01 5.17 -0.83
CA VAL A 72 -7.19 4.97 0.62
C VAL A 72 -8.65 4.63 0.90
N PHE A 73 -8.87 3.66 1.78
CA PHE A 73 -10.19 3.21 2.20
C PHE A 73 -10.26 3.18 3.73
N GLU A 74 -11.41 3.57 4.28
CA GLU A 74 -11.70 3.36 5.71
C GLU A 74 -12.25 1.95 5.93
N VAL A 75 -11.75 1.28 6.97
CA VAL A 75 -12.22 -0.06 7.34
C VAL A 75 -13.53 0.06 8.11
N LEU A 76 -14.59 -0.55 7.58
CA LEU A 76 -15.89 -0.66 8.25
C LEU A 76 -15.95 -1.89 9.15
N GLU A 77 -15.29 -2.98 8.74
CA GLU A 77 -15.29 -4.27 9.42
C GLU A 77 -13.98 -5.00 9.14
N ALA A 78 -13.42 -5.66 10.16
CA ALA A 78 -12.28 -6.56 10.06
C ALA A 78 -12.58 -7.85 10.85
N ARG A 79 -11.97 -8.95 10.43
CA ARG A 79 -12.06 -10.28 11.03
C ARG A 79 -10.67 -10.87 11.16
#